data_AF-A0A225VSP8-F1
#
_entry.id   AF-A0A225VSP8-F1
#
_cell.length_a   1.000
_cell.length_b   1.000
_cell.length_c   1.000
_cell.angle_alpha   90.00
_cell.angle_beta   90.00
_cell.angle_gamma   90.00
#
_symmetry.space_group_name_H-M   'P 1'
#
loop_
_entity.id
_entity.type
_entity.pdbx_description
1 polymer ?
#
loop_
_entity_poly.entity_id
_entity_poly.type
_entity_poly.pdbx_seq_one_letter_code
_entity_poly.pdbx_strand_id
1 'polypeptide(L)'
;MVAFPQKAKAGLCALMSCCFQPAHTPEPTDEARYMLQEKPKRRSATDGEDSANAILPNYQDPPRWIKDDFVEACVSCGVEFDLLKRKHHCRGCGLVYCGRCTSNFDRVIKFGFVESVRLCNNCAHTAKSENVFYEKFLPLLEGGDLFSKYGLLRKRHVFLKFIRAKNIFQYQKFDPETRTYEGEIKAIPLDEITDVRDVDVGQDNSDVGIAIAVGPQEHRFDATTALKRQQWVEAIAGARHVRGAMLAAEREKRVKQVEKENEEIRKMSENLQKMEERRSTFQEDRMRRRAEKREQLRAKYNIATTAS
;
A
#
# COMPACT_ATOMS: atom_id res chain seq x y z
N MET A 1 31.79 35.58 -39.71
CA MET A 1 32.35 34.76 -40.81
C MET A 1 31.36 33.64 -41.11
N VAL A 2 30.78 33.69 -42.33
CA VAL A 2 30.27 32.62 -43.22
C VAL A 2 29.73 31.33 -42.54
N ALA A 3 28.41 31.17 -42.37
CA ALA A 3 27.43 30.56 -43.28
C ALA A 3 27.57 29.03 -43.52
N PHE A 4 26.61 28.26 -43.00
CA PHE A 4 26.11 26.98 -43.54
C PHE A 4 25.10 27.27 -44.68
N PRO A 5 24.70 26.37 -45.62
CA PRO A 5 24.46 24.93 -45.41
C PRO A 5 24.61 23.93 -46.62
N GLN A 6 24.37 22.65 -46.33
CA GLN A 6 23.71 21.58 -47.15
C GLN A 6 24.34 21.04 -48.46
N LYS A 7 24.54 19.70 -48.51
CA LYS A 7 23.72 18.75 -49.32
C LYS A 7 24.13 17.29 -49.12
N ALA A 8 23.10 16.43 -49.11
CA ALA A 8 23.16 14.97 -49.11
C ALA A 8 23.30 14.38 -50.52
N LYS A 9 23.79 13.13 -50.65
CA LYS A 9 23.08 11.96 -51.24
C LYS A 9 24.00 10.77 -51.56
N ALA A 10 23.34 9.60 -51.53
CA ALA A 10 23.65 8.29 -52.14
C ALA A 10 24.72 7.42 -51.43
N GLY A 11 24.55 6.10 -51.24
CA GLY A 11 23.53 5.17 -51.74
C GLY A 11 24.17 3.98 -52.46
N LEU A 12 23.95 2.77 -51.91
CA LEU A 12 24.07 1.42 -52.48
C LEU A 12 25.45 0.73 -52.66
N CYS A 13 25.64 -0.30 -51.82
CA CYS A 13 25.77 -1.73 -52.15
C CYS A 13 26.86 -2.19 -53.15
N ALA A 14 27.83 -2.97 -52.65
CA ALA A 14 28.25 -4.21 -53.30
C ALA A 14 29.00 -5.13 -52.31
N LEU A 15 28.60 -6.40 -52.36
CA LEU A 15 29.06 -7.56 -51.60
C LEU A 15 30.52 -7.93 -51.98
N MET A 16 31.32 -8.40 -51.02
CA MET A 16 31.94 -9.74 -51.10
C MET A 16 32.64 -10.12 -49.79
N SER A 17 32.53 -11.43 -49.55
CA SER A 17 33.01 -12.28 -48.46
C SER A 17 34.48 -12.06 -48.04
N CYS A 18 34.79 -12.23 -46.74
CA CYS A 18 35.62 -13.33 -46.25
C CYS A 18 36.02 -13.18 -44.76
N CYS A 19 35.83 -14.28 -44.03
CA CYS A 19 36.61 -14.75 -42.88
C CYS A 19 36.68 -13.88 -41.61
N PHE A 20 35.94 -14.25 -40.55
CA PHE A 20 36.50 -14.33 -39.19
C PHE A 20 35.62 -15.26 -38.33
N GLN A 21 36.26 -16.20 -37.62
CA GLN A 21 35.63 -17.22 -36.78
C GLN A 21 34.87 -16.60 -35.58
N PRO A 22 33.87 -17.29 -35.01
CA PRO A 22 33.20 -16.82 -33.80
C PRO A 22 34.12 -16.96 -32.59
N ALA A 23 34.41 -15.84 -31.92
CA ALA A 23 35.00 -15.86 -30.60
C ALA A 23 33.99 -16.43 -29.60
N HIS A 24 34.45 -17.38 -28.78
CA HIS A 24 33.74 -17.91 -27.62
C HIS A 24 33.23 -16.77 -26.73
N THR A 25 31.91 -16.67 -26.59
CA THR A 25 31.29 -15.88 -25.51
C THR A 25 31.49 -16.62 -24.19
N PRO A 26 32.02 -15.98 -23.13
CA PRO A 26 32.02 -16.59 -21.81
C PRO A 26 30.58 -16.76 -21.31
N GLU A 27 30.32 -17.91 -20.67
CA GLU A 27 29.08 -18.23 -19.96
C GLU A 27 28.62 -17.04 -19.08
N PRO A 28 27.32 -16.70 -19.06
CA PRO A 28 26.80 -15.66 -18.19
C PRO A 28 26.96 -16.05 -16.72
N THR A 29 27.60 -15.20 -15.93
CA THR A 29 27.66 -15.32 -14.46
C THR A 29 26.26 -15.38 -13.85
N ASP A 30 26.08 -16.06 -12.72
CA ASP A 30 24.79 -16.33 -12.05
C ASP A 30 23.91 -15.08 -11.81
N GLU A 31 24.50 -13.89 -11.76
CA GLU A 31 23.80 -12.59 -11.71
C GLU A 31 22.85 -12.36 -12.92
N ALA A 32 23.21 -12.86 -14.11
CA ALA A 32 22.47 -12.62 -15.35
C ALA A 32 21.27 -13.56 -15.55
N ARG A 33 21.27 -14.73 -14.90
CA ARG A 33 20.15 -15.69 -14.98
C ARG A 33 18.88 -15.19 -14.30
N TYR A 34 19.00 -14.31 -13.32
CA TYR A 34 17.86 -13.80 -12.57
C TYR A 34 17.03 -12.75 -13.36
N MET A 35 17.64 -12.08 -14.34
CA MET A 35 17.01 -10.96 -15.05
C MET A 35 16.27 -11.36 -16.34
N LEU A 36 16.29 -12.64 -16.71
CA LEU A 36 15.68 -13.16 -17.94
C LEU A 36 14.64 -14.24 -17.64
N GLN A 37 13.56 -13.88 -16.94
CA GLN A 37 12.31 -14.64 -16.99
C GLN A 37 11.33 -13.95 -17.92
N GLU A 38 10.84 -14.69 -18.91
CA GLU A 38 9.91 -14.19 -19.93
C GLU A 38 8.59 -13.70 -19.30
N LYS A 39 8.14 -12.53 -19.74
CA LYS A 39 6.85 -11.92 -19.32
C LYS A 39 5.67 -12.82 -19.74
N PRO A 40 4.70 -13.12 -18.85
CA PRO A 40 3.53 -13.90 -19.25
C PRO A 40 2.66 -13.13 -20.26
N LYS A 41 2.29 -13.79 -21.36
CA LYS A 41 1.40 -13.29 -22.42
C LYS A 41 0.00 -12.96 -21.85
N ARG A 42 -0.50 -11.74 -22.13
CA ARG A 42 -1.91 -11.35 -21.90
C ARG A 42 -2.84 -12.23 -22.74
N ARG A 43 -3.87 -12.81 -22.13
CA ARG A 43 -5.00 -13.42 -22.84
C ARG A 43 -5.95 -12.31 -23.31
N SER A 44 -6.47 -12.46 -24.53
CA SER A 44 -7.35 -11.52 -25.22
C SER A 44 -8.76 -11.47 -24.60
N ALA A 45 -9.36 -10.28 -24.72
CA ALA A 45 -10.69 -9.93 -24.24
C ALA A 45 -11.81 -10.46 -25.14
N THR A 46 -12.87 -10.99 -24.52
CA THR A 46 -14.25 -10.91 -25.02
C THR A 46 -15.22 -10.79 -23.84
N ASP A 47 -16.11 -9.82 -23.98
CA ASP A 47 -17.46 -9.67 -23.39
C ASP A 47 -17.65 -9.02 -22.02
N GLY A 48 -18.28 -7.83 -22.07
CA GLY A 48 -19.45 -7.53 -21.26
C GLY A 48 -19.26 -6.70 -19.98
N GLU A 49 -19.55 -5.40 -20.09
CA GLU A 49 -20.17 -4.56 -19.04
C GLU A 49 -19.69 -4.73 -17.57
N ASP A 50 -18.55 -4.12 -17.22
CA ASP A 50 -18.25 -3.72 -15.83
C ASP A 50 -17.07 -2.73 -15.77
N SER A 51 -17.24 -1.53 -16.34
CA SER A 51 -16.15 -0.55 -16.47
C SER A 51 -16.26 0.61 -15.47
N ALA A 52 -16.32 0.28 -14.17
CA ALA A 52 -16.11 1.29 -13.12
C ALA A 52 -15.25 0.81 -11.92
N ASN A 53 -14.96 -0.49 -11.76
CA ASN A 53 -14.26 -0.98 -10.56
C ASN A 53 -13.31 -2.17 -10.81
N ALA A 54 -12.58 -2.18 -11.94
CA ALA A 54 -11.49 -3.14 -12.11
C ALA A 54 -10.15 -2.53 -11.65
N ILE A 55 -10.04 -2.22 -10.34
CA ILE A 55 -8.72 -2.08 -9.72
C ILE A 55 -8.12 -3.49 -9.77
N LEU A 56 -7.04 -3.67 -10.53
CA LEU A 56 -6.28 -4.93 -10.49
C LEU A 56 -6.06 -5.29 -9.01
N PRO A 57 -6.24 -6.57 -8.58
CA PRO A 57 -6.41 -7.00 -7.17
C PRO A 57 -5.20 -6.78 -6.24
N ASN A 58 -4.31 -5.87 -6.58
CA ASN A 58 -2.93 -5.77 -6.16
C ASN A 58 -2.41 -4.31 -6.13
N TYR A 59 -3.25 -3.32 -6.46
CA TYR A 59 -2.93 -1.89 -6.35
C TYR A 59 -3.95 -1.18 -5.47
N GLN A 60 -3.50 -0.18 -4.72
CA GLN A 60 -4.37 0.71 -3.96
C GLN A 60 -5.00 1.73 -4.89
N ASP A 61 -6.17 2.25 -4.50
CA ASP A 61 -6.75 3.38 -5.19
C ASP A 61 -5.88 4.63 -5.05
N PRO A 62 -5.63 5.37 -6.14
CA PRO A 62 -4.99 6.67 -6.04
C PRO A 62 -5.85 7.62 -5.21
N PRO A 63 -5.23 8.54 -4.45
CA PRO A 63 -5.96 9.49 -3.63
C PRO A 63 -6.78 10.43 -4.51
N ARG A 64 -7.99 10.75 -4.05
CA ARG A 64 -8.82 11.79 -4.67
C ARG A 64 -8.15 13.14 -4.50
N TRP A 65 -8.21 13.95 -5.55
CA TRP A 65 -7.70 15.32 -5.51
C TRP A 65 -8.63 16.21 -4.70
N ILE A 66 -8.05 17.06 -3.87
CA ILE A 66 -8.80 18.14 -3.22
C ILE A 66 -9.19 19.18 -4.27
N LYS A 67 -10.42 19.70 -4.20
CA LYS A 67 -10.87 20.74 -5.13
C LYS A 67 -10.09 22.03 -4.88
N ASP A 68 -9.73 22.71 -5.96
CA ASP A 68 -8.90 23.91 -5.90
C ASP A 68 -9.53 25.04 -5.08
N ASP A 69 -10.86 25.14 -5.07
CA ASP A 69 -11.61 26.19 -4.37
C ASP A 69 -11.38 26.21 -2.84
N PHE A 70 -10.95 25.08 -2.27
CA PHE A 70 -10.69 24.97 -0.83
C PHE A 70 -9.23 25.24 -0.44
N VAL A 71 -8.38 25.63 -1.40
CA VAL A 71 -6.93 25.77 -1.16
C VAL A 71 -6.44 27.13 -1.62
N GLU A 72 -6.07 27.98 -0.68
CA GLU A 72 -5.57 29.33 -0.96
C GLU A 72 -4.04 29.39 -1.01
N ALA A 73 -3.36 28.46 -0.35
CA ALA A 73 -1.90 28.43 -0.26
C ALA A 73 -1.32 27.02 -0.46
N CYS A 74 -0.06 26.96 -0.89
CA CYS A 74 0.67 25.70 -1.05
C CYS A 74 0.76 24.94 0.28
N VAL A 75 0.33 23.68 0.29
CA VAL A 75 0.33 22.82 1.49
C VAL A 75 1.73 22.68 2.12
N SER A 76 2.80 22.75 1.33
CA SER A 76 4.16 22.56 1.84
C SER A 76 4.87 23.84 2.27
N CYS A 77 4.72 24.95 1.55
CA CYS A 77 5.49 26.17 1.81
C CYS A 77 4.64 27.39 2.16
N GLY A 78 3.32 27.26 2.21
CA GLY A 78 2.40 28.34 2.57
C GLY A 78 2.31 29.48 1.56
N VAL A 79 2.96 29.40 0.40
CA VAL A 79 2.85 30.47 -0.60
C VAL A 79 1.43 30.55 -1.14
N GLU A 80 0.85 31.75 -1.10
CA GLU A 80 -0.48 32.02 -1.64
C GLU A 80 -0.50 31.89 -3.17
N PHE A 81 -1.56 31.25 -3.64
CA PHE A 81 -1.85 31.11 -5.05
C PHE A 81 -2.48 32.39 -5.59
N ASP A 82 -2.10 32.75 -6.80
CA ASP A 82 -2.64 33.89 -7.53
C ASP A 82 -2.62 33.58 -9.04
N LEU A 83 -2.89 34.57 -9.88
CA LEU A 83 -2.92 34.39 -11.34
C LEU A 83 -1.56 33.95 -11.93
N LEU A 84 -0.45 34.20 -11.24
CA LEU A 84 0.91 33.83 -11.68
C LEU A 84 1.37 32.52 -11.01
N LYS A 85 0.98 32.27 -9.76
CA LYS A 85 1.29 31.06 -8.98
C LYS A 85 0.15 30.06 -9.10
N ARG A 86 0.26 29.19 -10.11
CA ARG A 86 -0.72 28.14 -10.38
C ARG A 86 -0.67 26.99 -9.35
N LYS A 87 -1.84 26.40 -9.12
CA LYS A 87 -2.08 25.22 -8.28
C LYS A 87 -1.67 23.94 -9.02
N HIS A 88 -1.12 22.98 -8.31
CA HIS A 88 -0.78 21.66 -8.83
C HIS A 88 -1.06 20.55 -7.84
N HIS A 89 -1.75 19.50 -8.29
CA HIS A 89 -1.99 18.31 -7.48
C HIS A 89 -0.83 17.33 -7.51
N CYS A 90 -0.46 16.82 -6.34
CA CYS A 90 0.38 15.64 -6.22
C CYS A 90 -0.44 14.38 -6.54
N ARG A 91 0.02 13.53 -7.47
CA ARG A 91 -0.68 12.27 -7.77
C ARG A 91 -0.54 11.22 -6.66
N GLY A 92 0.43 11.38 -5.77
CA GLY A 92 0.68 10.48 -4.64
C GLY A 92 -0.12 10.77 -3.37
N CYS A 93 -0.54 12.02 -3.12
CA CYS A 93 -1.35 12.37 -1.95
C CYS A 93 -2.64 13.14 -2.26
N GLY A 94 -2.85 13.59 -3.51
CA GLY A 94 -4.03 14.34 -3.93
C GLY A 94 -4.09 15.80 -3.45
N LEU A 95 -3.12 16.24 -2.65
CA LEU A 95 -3.05 17.60 -2.11
C LEU A 95 -2.48 18.60 -3.15
N VAL A 96 -2.71 19.89 -2.90
CA VAL A 96 -2.36 21.00 -3.81
C VAL A 96 -1.10 21.74 -3.36
N TYR A 97 -0.23 22.03 -4.32
CA TYR A 97 1.08 22.63 -4.12
C TYR A 97 1.41 23.64 -5.22
N CYS A 98 2.43 24.47 -4.99
CA CYS A 98 3.05 25.27 -6.03
C CYS A 98 4.01 24.44 -6.90
N GLY A 99 4.42 25.00 -8.04
CA GLY A 99 5.28 24.29 -9.01
C GLY A 99 6.63 23.89 -8.42
N ARG A 100 7.18 24.70 -7.50
CA ARG A 100 8.45 24.43 -6.80
C ARG A 100 8.35 23.23 -5.85
N CYS A 101 7.24 23.10 -5.12
CA CYS A 101 7.03 22.00 -4.18
C CYS A 101 6.62 20.69 -4.89
N THR A 102 6.37 20.74 -6.20
CA THR A 102 6.03 19.59 -7.04
C THR A 102 6.90 19.51 -8.28
N SER A 103 8.18 19.84 -8.16
CA SER A 103 9.13 19.80 -9.28
C SER A 103 9.55 18.38 -9.67
N ASN A 104 9.20 17.38 -8.85
CA ASN A 104 9.59 15.99 -9.05
C ASN A 104 8.49 15.20 -9.78
N PHE A 105 8.94 14.28 -10.64
CA PHE A 105 8.08 13.36 -11.37
C PHE A 105 8.64 11.95 -11.20
N ASP A 106 7.80 11.02 -10.76
CA ASP A 106 8.18 9.61 -10.60
C ASP A 106 6.97 8.69 -10.78
N ARG A 107 7.22 7.40 -11.00
CA ARG A 107 6.18 6.37 -10.97
C ARG A 107 5.64 6.22 -9.54
N VAL A 108 4.40 5.79 -9.40
CA VAL A 108 3.86 5.40 -8.09
C VAL A 108 3.15 4.07 -8.27
N ILE A 109 3.95 3.00 -8.20
CA ILE A 109 3.54 1.67 -8.62
C ILE A 109 2.39 1.17 -7.75
N LYS A 110 2.40 1.46 -6.45
CA LYS A 110 1.31 1.08 -5.54
C LYS A 110 -0.09 1.56 -5.97
N PHE A 111 -0.17 2.63 -6.77
CA PHE A 111 -1.43 3.17 -7.30
C PHE A 111 -1.64 2.85 -8.78
N GLY A 112 -0.82 1.98 -9.36
CA GLY A 112 -0.88 1.63 -10.79
C GLY A 112 -0.31 2.70 -11.73
N PHE A 113 0.31 3.76 -11.21
CA PHE A 113 0.99 4.76 -12.04
C PHE A 113 2.35 4.22 -12.52
N VAL A 114 2.30 3.49 -13.64
CA VAL A 114 3.49 2.95 -14.33
C VAL A 114 4.26 4.00 -15.14
N GLU A 115 3.63 5.13 -15.45
CA GLU A 115 4.28 6.28 -16.06
C GLU A 115 4.63 7.32 -14.99
N SER A 116 5.60 8.17 -15.29
CA SER A 116 6.04 9.22 -14.37
C SER A 116 4.93 10.27 -14.18
N VAL A 117 4.56 10.50 -12.92
CA VAL A 117 3.51 11.45 -12.53
C VAL A 117 4.07 12.52 -11.61
N ARG A 118 3.45 13.71 -11.60
CA ARG A 118 3.86 14.83 -10.74
C ARG A 118 3.65 14.49 -9.25
N LEU A 119 4.70 14.66 -8.45
CA LEU A 119 4.68 14.40 -7.02
C LEU A 119 5.16 15.61 -6.22
N CYS A 120 4.62 15.78 -5.02
CA CYS A 120 5.25 16.65 -4.04
C CYS A 120 6.55 16.01 -3.54
N ASN A 121 7.44 16.81 -2.94
CA ASN A 121 8.75 16.34 -2.50
C ASN A 121 8.68 15.11 -1.57
N ASN A 122 7.71 15.09 -0.64
CA ASN A 122 7.52 13.94 0.26
C ASN A 122 7.10 12.68 -0.51
N CYS A 123 6.07 12.79 -1.37
CA CYS A 123 5.61 11.66 -2.16
C CYS A 123 6.67 11.16 -3.14
N ALA A 124 7.50 12.05 -3.71
CA ALA A 124 8.60 11.65 -4.57
C ALA A 124 9.65 10.83 -3.81
N HIS A 125 9.98 11.21 -2.57
CA HIS A 125 10.88 10.45 -1.72
C HIS A 125 10.29 9.06 -1.40
N THR A 126 9.05 9.00 -0.93
CA THR A 126 8.36 7.73 -0.62
C THR A 126 8.22 6.83 -1.85
N ALA A 127 7.86 7.40 -3.00
CA ALA A 127 7.70 6.65 -4.24
C ALA A 127 9.01 5.98 -4.65
N LYS A 128 10.16 6.67 -4.54
CA LYS A 128 11.46 6.06 -4.84
C LYS A 128 11.75 4.83 -3.99
N SER A 129 11.57 4.91 -2.67
CA SER A 129 11.81 3.76 -1.79
C SER A 129 10.82 2.62 -2.02
N GLU A 130 9.55 2.93 -2.24
CA GLU A 130 8.52 1.92 -2.48
C GLU A 130 8.66 1.26 -3.86
N ASN A 131 9.01 2.01 -4.90
CA ASN A 131 9.18 1.47 -6.25
C ASN A 131 10.28 0.40 -6.29
N VAL A 132 11.36 0.55 -5.50
CA VAL A 132 12.38 -0.50 -5.34
C VAL A 132 11.73 -1.79 -4.85
N PHE A 133 10.85 -1.72 -3.86
CA PHE A 133 10.12 -2.90 -3.39
C PHE A 133 9.25 -3.51 -4.49
N TYR A 134 8.41 -2.72 -5.16
CA TYR A 134 7.49 -3.25 -6.16
C TYR A 134 8.17 -3.80 -7.43
N GLU A 135 9.31 -3.22 -7.83
CA GLU A 135 10.00 -3.61 -9.07
C GLU A 135 11.01 -4.73 -8.84
N LYS A 136 11.71 -4.73 -7.70
CA LYS A 136 12.80 -5.68 -7.43
C LYS A 136 12.37 -6.77 -6.44
N PHE A 137 11.87 -6.38 -5.28
CA PHE A 137 11.68 -7.33 -4.17
C PHE A 137 10.36 -8.10 -4.25
N LEU A 138 9.27 -7.46 -4.67
CA LEU A 138 7.97 -8.12 -4.77
C LEU A 138 7.99 -9.27 -5.79
N PRO A 139 8.53 -9.11 -7.02
CA PRO A 139 8.67 -10.23 -7.95
C PRO A 139 9.56 -11.35 -7.41
N LEU A 140 10.63 -11.01 -6.68
CA LEU A 140 11.50 -11.98 -6.02
C LEU A 140 10.74 -12.83 -5.01
N LEU A 141 9.96 -12.16 -4.14
CA LEU A 141 9.19 -12.84 -3.11
C LEU A 141 8.05 -13.67 -3.71
N GLU A 142 7.30 -13.14 -4.68
CA GLU A 142 6.17 -13.84 -5.33
C GLU A 142 6.66 -15.00 -6.22
N GLY A 143 7.80 -14.84 -6.90
CA GLY A 143 8.45 -15.90 -7.67
C GLY A 143 8.90 -17.05 -6.78
N GLY A 144 9.36 -16.74 -5.57
CA GLY A 144 9.81 -17.72 -4.60
C GLY A 144 11.16 -18.33 -4.96
N ASP A 145 11.71 -19.10 -4.02
CA ASP A 145 13.03 -19.68 -4.16
C ASP A 145 13.21 -20.95 -3.31
N LEU A 146 14.19 -21.78 -3.68
CA LEU A 146 14.48 -23.05 -3.04
C LEU A 146 15.45 -22.89 -1.89
N PHE A 147 15.03 -23.15 -0.66
CA PHE A 147 15.88 -23.12 0.52
C PHE A 147 16.18 -24.51 1.02
N SER A 148 17.25 -24.65 1.78
CA SER A 148 17.53 -25.86 2.55
C SER A 148 17.09 -25.69 4.00
N LYS A 149 16.59 -26.77 4.60
CA LYS A 149 16.35 -26.87 6.04
C LYS A 149 17.08 -28.08 6.59
N TYR A 150 17.82 -27.89 7.67
CA TYR A 150 18.49 -28.97 8.40
C TYR A 150 17.57 -29.46 9.51
N GLY A 151 17.24 -30.74 9.50
CA GLY A 151 16.70 -31.44 10.67
C GLY A 151 17.81 -32.19 11.39
N LEU A 152 17.47 -32.87 12.49
CA LEU A 152 18.42 -33.66 13.30
C LEU A 152 19.25 -34.68 12.49
N LEU A 153 18.71 -35.22 11.40
CA LEU A 153 19.34 -36.31 10.64
C LEU A 153 19.36 -36.12 9.11
N ARG A 154 18.58 -35.17 8.55
CA ARG A 154 18.47 -35.00 7.10
C ARG A 154 18.29 -33.54 6.71
N LYS A 155 19.01 -33.16 5.66
CA LYS A 155 18.76 -31.95 4.88
C LYS A 155 17.52 -32.18 4.02
N ARG A 156 16.64 -31.18 3.93
CA ARG A 156 15.49 -31.18 3.02
C ARG A 156 15.42 -29.85 2.29
N HIS A 157 14.94 -29.90 1.06
CA HIS A 157 14.65 -28.71 0.29
C HIS A 157 13.21 -28.25 0.51
N VAL A 158 13.02 -26.94 0.64
CA VAL A 158 11.71 -26.31 0.77
C VAL A 158 11.62 -25.15 -0.20
N PHE A 159 10.47 -25.00 -0.86
CA PHE A 159 10.23 -23.85 -1.72
C PHE A 159 9.47 -22.79 -0.90
N LEU A 160 10.06 -21.60 -0.73
CA LEU A 160 9.49 -20.48 0.01
C LEU A 160 9.04 -19.41 -0.97
N LYS A 161 7.82 -18.88 -0.81
CA LYS A 161 7.29 -17.78 -1.62
C LYS A 161 6.33 -16.90 -0.84
N PHE A 162 6.15 -15.66 -1.26
CA PHE A 162 5.15 -14.75 -0.72
C PHE A 162 3.86 -14.80 -1.53
N ILE A 163 2.73 -14.90 -0.83
CA ILE A 163 1.39 -14.86 -1.41
C ILE A 163 0.78 -13.52 -1.02
N ARG A 164 0.97 -12.52 -1.88
CA ARG A 164 0.53 -11.13 -1.64
C ARG A 164 -0.94 -11.03 -1.25
N ALA A 165 -1.83 -11.72 -1.98
CA ALA A 165 -3.28 -11.66 -1.74
C ALA A 165 -3.69 -12.11 -0.32
N LYS A 166 -2.87 -12.94 0.33
CA LYS A 166 -3.09 -13.43 1.70
C LYS A 166 -2.16 -12.79 2.72
N ASN A 167 -1.20 -11.99 2.27
CA ASN A 167 -0.14 -11.42 3.11
C ASN A 167 0.65 -12.48 3.92
N ILE A 168 0.94 -13.63 3.31
CA ILE A 168 1.66 -14.73 3.97
C ILE A 168 2.89 -15.15 3.17
N PHE A 169 3.97 -15.49 3.87
CA PHE A 169 5.00 -16.35 3.30
C PHE A 169 4.60 -17.80 3.47
N GLN A 170 4.61 -18.55 2.37
CA GLN A 170 4.29 -19.97 2.35
C GLN A 170 5.55 -20.76 2.01
N TYR A 171 5.81 -21.84 2.75
CA TYR A 171 6.80 -22.83 2.34
C TYR A 171 6.32 -24.26 2.52
N GLN A 172 6.81 -25.15 1.66
CA GLN A 172 6.50 -26.58 1.66
C GLN A 172 7.74 -27.36 1.21
N LYS A 173 7.86 -28.64 1.60
CA LYS A 173 8.93 -29.51 1.09
C LYS A 173 8.79 -29.62 -0.43
N PHE A 174 9.92 -29.49 -1.12
CA PHE A 174 10.00 -29.56 -2.57
C PHE A 174 11.15 -30.47 -2.96
N ASP A 175 10.88 -31.42 -3.83
CA ASP A 175 11.90 -32.27 -4.42
C ASP A 175 12.40 -31.63 -5.73
N PRO A 176 13.67 -31.18 -5.80
CA PRO A 176 14.20 -30.55 -6.99
C PRO A 176 14.38 -31.50 -8.18
N GLU A 177 14.51 -32.81 -7.95
CA GLU A 177 14.70 -33.79 -9.01
C GLU A 177 13.37 -34.10 -9.71
N THR A 178 12.34 -34.42 -8.92
CA THR A 178 10.99 -34.73 -9.44
C THR A 178 10.14 -33.49 -9.68
N ARG A 179 10.55 -32.32 -9.16
CA ARG A 179 9.82 -31.04 -9.18
C ARG A 179 8.44 -31.13 -8.51
N THR A 180 8.34 -31.96 -7.48
CA THR A 180 7.08 -32.20 -6.75
C THR A 180 7.09 -31.56 -5.37
N TYR A 181 5.89 -31.22 -4.90
CA TYR A 181 5.66 -30.71 -3.55
C TYR A 181 5.19 -31.85 -2.64
N GLU A 182 5.70 -31.88 -1.41
CA GLU A 182 5.41 -32.94 -0.47
C GLU A 182 5.06 -32.41 0.92
N GLY A 183 4.25 -33.16 1.65
CA GLY A 183 3.94 -32.90 3.05
C GLY A 183 3.13 -31.62 3.29
N GLU A 184 3.17 -31.14 4.53
CA GLU A 184 2.34 -30.03 4.99
C GLU A 184 2.85 -28.67 4.49
N ILE A 185 1.91 -27.80 4.12
CA ILE A 185 2.16 -26.40 3.82
C ILE A 185 2.29 -25.62 5.12
N LYS A 186 3.39 -24.88 5.27
CA LYS A 186 3.60 -23.95 6.38
C LYS A 186 3.39 -22.52 5.91
N ALA A 187 2.78 -21.71 6.77
CA ALA A 187 2.53 -20.30 6.51
C ALA A 187 3.13 -19.45 7.63
N ILE A 188 3.67 -18.29 7.26
CA ILE A 188 4.22 -17.26 8.14
C ILE A 188 3.52 -15.96 7.74
N PRO A 189 2.52 -15.49 8.50
CA PRO A 189 1.85 -14.23 8.21
C PRO A 189 2.82 -13.05 8.29
N LEU A 190 2.86 -12.18 7.27
CA LEU A 190 3.77 -11.03 7.24
C LEU A 190 3.54 -10.10 8.46
N ASP A 191 2.29 -9.94 8.87
CA ASP A 191 1.89 -9.10 9.99
C ASP A 191 2.35 -9.64 11.36
N GLU A 192 2.71 -10.94 11.44
CA GLU A 192 3.21 -11.57 12.67
C GLU A 192 4.74 -11.64 12.73
N ILE A 193 5.44 -11.28 11.64
CA ILE A 193 6.91 -11.27 11.61
C ILE A 193 7.43 -10.16 12.51
N THR A 194 8.11 -10.55 13.59
CA THR A 194 8.71 -9.62 14.57
C THR A 194 10.12 -9.22 14.15
N ASP A 195 10.89 -10.14 13.57
CA ASP A 195 12.27 -9.91 13.15
C ASP A 195 12.67 -10.76 11.95
N VAL A 196 13.63 -10.25 11.16
CA VAL A 196 14.27 -10.97 10.06
C VAL A 196 15.75 -10.65 10.08
N ARG A 197 16.58 -11.68 10.19
CA ARG A 197 18.02 -11.51 10.37
C ARG A 197 18.81 -12.57 9.64
N ASP A 198 20.04 -12.20 9.31
CA ASP A 198 21.06 -13.13 8.86
C ASP A 198 21.42 -14.08 10.01
N VAL A 199 21.69 -15.34 9.67
CA VAL A 199 22.21 -16.34 10.59
C VAL A 199 23.62 -16.69 10.13
N ASP A 200 24.59 -16.33 10.97
CA ASP A 200 26.01 -16.67 10.78
C ASP A 200 26.27 -18.17 11.03
N VAL A 201 27.44 -18.62 10.55
CA VAL A 201 27.90 -20.02 10.51
C VAL A 201 27.94 -20.70 11.90
N GLY A 202 27.24 -21.83 12.06
CA GLY A 202 27.32 -22.83 13.17
C GLY A 202 26.12 -22.85 14.15
N GLN A 203 25.39 -23.95 14.39
CA GLN A 203 25.77 -25.28 14.92
C GLN A 203 25.27 -26.48 14.07
N ASP A 204 24.67 -26.22 12.90
CA ASP A 204 23.83 -27.16 12.16
C ASP A 204 24.16 -27.25 10.65
N ASN A 205 25.40 -26.96 10.26
CA ASN A 205 25.94 -27.07 8.88
C ASN A 205 25.24 -26.21 7.81
N SER A 206 24.62 -25.09 8.19
CA SER A 206 24.17 -24.08 7.22
C SER A 206 25.24 -22.99 7.05
N ASP A 207 25.91 -22.96 5.90
CA ASP A 207 26.98 -21.99 5.63
C ASP A 207 26.45 -20.55 5.40
N VAL A 208 25.14 -20.38 5.15
CA VAL A 208 24.50 -19.08 4.87
C VAL A 208 22.99 -19.12 5.16
N GLY A 209 22.50 -18.61 6.30
CA GLY A 209 21.09 -18.73 6.69
C GLY A 209 20.29 -17.42 6.85
N ILE A 210 18.97 -17.51 6.76
CA ILE A 210 17.99 -16.48 7.12
C ILE A 210 17.14 -17.00 8.27
N ALA A 211 16.90 -16.19 9.29
CA ALA A 211 15.91 -16.46 10.33
C ALA A 211 14.75 -15.47 10.22
N ILE A 212 13.53 -16.00 10.20
CA ILE A 212 12.28 -15.23 10.28
C ILE A 212 11.64 -15.54 11.63
N ALA A 213 11.57 -14.54 12.51
CA ALA A 213 10.97 -14.67 13.83
C ALA A 213 9.49 -14.28 13.81
N VAL A 214 8.66 -15.07 14.47
CA VAL A 214 7.23 -14.85 14.71
C VAL A 214 6.98 -15.03 16.21
N GLY A 215 7.04 -13.94 16.96
CA GLY A 215 6.99 -13.98 18.42
C GLY A 215 8.11 -14.88 18.99
N PRO A 216 7.80 -15.96 19.73
CA PRO A 216 8.80 -16.87 20.28
C PRO A 216 9.30 -17.93 19.27
N GLN A 217 8.65 -18.06 18.11
CA GLN A 217 8.98 -19.07 17.11
C GLN A 217 9.94 -18.50 16.06
N GLU A 218 10.87 -19.34 15.59
CA GLU A 218 11.84 -18.94 14.56
C GLU A 218 11.83 -19.95 13.40
N HIS A 219 11.76 -19.43 12.17
CA HIS A 219 11.85 -20.20 10.94
C HIS A 219 13.19 -19.93 10.26
N ARG A 220 14.09 -20.93 10.30
CA ARG A 220 15.43 -20.84 9.71
C ARG A 220 15.48 -21.45 8.31
N PHE A 221 16.10 -20.77 7.37
CA PHE A 221 16.24 -21.19 5.98
C PHE A 221 17.68 -21.01 5.52
N ASP A 222 18.32 -22.07 5.03
CA ASP A 222 19.63 -21.96 4.39
C ASP A 222 19.44 -21.51 2.94
N ALA A 223 19.99 -20.33 2.66
CA ALA A 223 19.90 -19.61 1.41
C ALA A 223 20.95 -20.06 0.39
N THR A 224 21.87 -20.97 0.74
CA THR A 224 22.97 -21.52 -0.06
C THR A 224 24.02 -20.51 -0.54
N THR A 225 23.69 -19.22 -0.68
CA THR A 225 24.60 -18.15 -1.09
C THR A 225 24.35 -16.86 -0.30
N ALA A 226 25.41 -16.11 -0.03
CA ALA A 226 25.34 -14.83 0.67
C ALA A 226 24.45 -13.80 -0.05
N LEU A 227 24.51 -13.78 -1.38
CA LEU A 227 23.69 -12.90 -2.21
C LEU A 227 22.20 -13.19 -2.00
N LYS A 228 21.79 -14.46 -2.05
CA LYS A 228 20.39 -14.84 -1.84
C LYS A 228 19.92 -14.53 -0.43
N ARG A 229 20.77 -14.77 0.59
CA ARG A 229 20.48 -14.38 1.98
C ARG A 229 20.16 -12.89 2.06
N GLN A 230 21.08 -12.06 1.59
CA GLN A 230 20.94 -10.60 1.61
C GLN A 230 19.67 -10.15 0.86
N GLN A 231 19.46 -10.64 -0.36
CA GLN A 231 18.30 -10.28 -1.18
C GLN A 231 16.98 -10.60 -0.49
N TRP A 232 16.85 -11.78 0.11
CA TRP A 232 15.64 -12.20 0.79
C TRP A 232 15.42 -11.47 2.12
N VAL A 233 16.47 -11.19 2.89
CA VAL A 233 16.36 -10.38 4.12
C VAL A 233 15.91 -8.95 3.79
N GLU A 234 16.54 -8.31 2.81
CA GLU A 234 16.14 -6.98 2.33
C GLU A 234 14.71 -6.99 1.78
N ALA A 235 14.33 -8.03 1.02
CA ALA A 235 13.00 -8.13 0.44
C ALA A 235 11.91 -8.29 1.50
N ILE A 236 12.11 -9.17 2.50
CA ILE A 236 11.13 -9.35 3.58
C ILE A 236 11.06 -8.09 4.45
N ALA A 237 12.19 -7.44 4.75
CA ALA A 237 12.20 -6.16 5.45
C ALA A 237 11.44 -5.08 4.66
N GLY A 238 11.64 -5.01 3.34
CA GLY A 238 10.89 -4.14 2.44
C GLY A 238 9.39 -4.43 2.46
N ALA A 239 8.99 -5.70 2.44
CA ALA A 239 7.58 -6.10 2.54
C ALA A 239 6.96 -5.62 3.86
N ARG A 240 7.67 -5.81 4.99
CA ARG A 240 7.22 -5.34 6.31
C ARG A 240 7.10 -3.82 6.35
N HIS A 241 8.05 -3.09 5.77
CA HIS A 241 8.01 -1.63 5.71
C HIS A 241 6.79 -1.12 4.94
N VAL A 242 6.57 -1.63 3.72
CA VAL A 242 5.41 -1.26 2.89
C VAL A 242 4.09 -1.61 3.58
N ARG A 243 4.00 -2.81 4.17
CA ARG A 243 2.81 -3.23 4.93
C ARG A 243 2.57 -2.36 6.17
N GLY A 244 3.62 -1.98 6.90
CA GLY A 244 3.54 -1.08 8.04
C GLY A 244 2.98 0.30 7.66
N ALA A 245 3.43 0.85 6.53
CA ALA A 245 2.91 2.10 5.98
C ALA A 245 1.42 1.98 5.58
N MET A 246 1.02 0.87 4.96
CA MET A 246 -0.38 0.59 4.63
C MET A 246 -1.28 0.53 5.88
N LEU A 247 -0.86 -0.24 6.87
CA LEU A 247 -1.59 -0.38 8.13
C LEU A 247 -1.71 0.97 8.87
N ALA A 248 -0.68 1.82 8.82
CA ALA A 248 -0.73 3.16 9.39
C ALA A 248 -1.79 4.02 8.69
N ALA A 249 -1.84 4.00 7.36
CA ALA A 249 -2.85 4.72 6.58
C ALA A 249 -4.27 4.20 6.82
N GLU A 250 -4.45 2.88 6.94
CA GLU A 250 -5.74 2.25 7.31
C GLU A 250 -6.19 2.68 8.70
N ARG A 251 -5.29 2.70 9.69
CA ARG A 251 -5.58 3.19 11.04
C ARG A 251 -5.99 4.66 11.03
N GLU A 252 -5.29 5.52 10.29
CA GLU A 252 -5.66 6.94 10.19
C GLU A 252 -7.05 7.14 9.59
N LYS A 253 -7.39 6.39 8.53
CA LYS A 253 -8.75 6.41 7.94
C LYS A 253 -9.81 5.98 8.96
N ARG A 254 -9.53 4.92 9.72
CA ARG A 254 -10.45 4.42 10.75
C ARG A 254 -10.64 5.44 11.88
N VAL A 255 -9.58 6.12 12.32
CA VAL A 255 -9.68 7.19 13.32
C VAL A 255 -10.60 8.31 12.83
N LYS A 256 -10.40 8.82 11.61
CA LYS A 256 -11.26 9.87 11.03
C LYS A 256 -12.72 9.42 10.89
N GLN A 257 -12.95 8.15 10.56
CA GLN A 257 -14.29 7.60 10.47
C GLN A 257 -14.96 7.57 11.86
N VAL A 258 -14.26 7.08 12.88
CA VAL A 258 -14.76 7.04 14.26
C VAL A 258 -15.03 8.45 14.79
N GLU A 259 -14.18 9.43 14.50
CA GLU A 259 -14.40 10.83 14.86
C GLU A 259 -15.69 11.39 14.23
N LYS A 260 -15.95 11.07 12.96
CA LYS A 260 -17.17 11.47 12.27
C LYS A 260 -18.41 10.81 12.89
N GLU A 261 -18.36 9.51 13.15
CA GLU A 261 -19.47 8.77 13.78
C GLU A 261 -19.76 9.31 15.19
N ASN A 262 -18.72 9.62 15.98
CA ASN A 262 -18.87 10.22 17.30
C ASN A 262 -19.52 11.61 17.25
N GLU A 263 -19.15 12.44 16.27
CA GLU A 263 -19.75 13.76 16.06
C GLU A 263 -21.23 13.66 15.65
N GLU A 264 -21.60 12.67 14.84
CA GLU A 264 -23.00 12.39 14.48
C GLU A 264 -23.81 11.92 15.70
N ILE A 265 -23.25 11.02 16.51
CA ILE A 265 -23.86 10.57 17.77
C ILE A 265 -24.06 11.75 18.73
N ARG A 266 -23.06 12.64 18.87
CA ARG A 266 -23.14 13.84 19.72
C ARG A 266 -24.30 14.73 19.27
N LYS A 267 -24.40 15.05 17.97
CA LYS A 267 -25.52 15.84 17.42
C LYS A 267 -26.86 15.18 17.64
N MET A 268 -26.95 13.87 17.47
CA MET A 268 -28.18 13.12 17.70
C MET A 268 -28.60 13.17 19.17
N SER A 269 -27.66 13.01 20.10
CA SER A 269 -27.90 13.11 21.54
C SER A 269 -28.37 14.51 21.94
N GLU A 270 -27.73 15.57 21.44
CA GLU A 270 -28.15 16.96 21.69
C GLU A 270 -29.56 17.25 21.15
N ASN A 271 -29.90 16.71 19.98
CA ASN A 271 -31.24 16.86 19.41
C ASN A 271 -32.30 16.12 20.23
N LEU A 272 -31.97 14.92 20.73
CA LEU A 272 -32.87 14.15 21.60
C LEU A 272 -33.12 14.89 22.91
N GLN A 273 -32.07 15.42 23.54
CA GLN A 273 -32.21 16.21 24.77
C GLN A 273 -33.11 17.44 24.55
N LYS A 274 -32.90 18.19 23.45
CA LYS A 274 -33.78 19.32 23.09
C LYS A 274 -35.23 18.90 22.87
N MET A 275 -35.46 17.71 22.31
CA MET A 275 -36.82 17.18 22.14
C MET A 275 -37.46 16.83 23.49
N GLU A 276 -36.71 16.23 24.40
CA GLU A 276 -37.16 15.91 25.76
C GLU A 276 -37.47 17.17 26.58
N GLU A 277 -36.61 18.19 26.52
CA GLU A 277 -36.84 19.49 27.15
C GLU A 277 -38.11 20.17 26.60
N ARG A 278 -38.31 20.18 25.27
CA ARG A 278 -39.54 20.68 24.65
C ARG A 278 -40.78 19.91 25.09
N ARG A 279 -40.66 18.59 25.27
CA ARG A 279 -41.76 17.75 25.76
C ARG A 279 -42.09 18.06 27.22
N SER A 280 -41.09 18.19 28.09
CA SER A 280 -41.27 18.52 29.51
C SER A 280 -41.93 19.89 29.68
N THR A 281 -41.37 20.91 29.02
CA THR A 281 -41.91 22.28 29.06
C THR A 281 -43.36 22.36 28.57
N PHE A 282 -43.71 21.62 27.50
CA PHE A 282 -45.10 21.54 27.04
C PHE A 282 -46.03 20.85 28.07
N GLN A 283 -45.56 19.78 28.72
CA GLN A 283 -46.31 19.11 29.77
C GLN A 283 -46.52 20.00 31.00
N GLU A 284 -45.49 20.72 31.42
CA GLU A 284 -45.51 21.69 32.53
C GLU A 284 -46.48 22.84 32.25
N ASP A 285 -46.40 23.47 31.07
CA ASP A 285 -47.32 24.55 30.69
C ASP A 285 -48.78 24.07 30.66
N ARG A 286 -49.03 22.87 30.13
CA ARG A 286 -50.36 22.26 30.14
C ARG A 286 -50.88 22.03 31.56
N MET A 287 -50.04 21.57 32.48
CA MET A 287 -50.40 21.35 33.88
C MET A 287 -50.66 22.68 34.61
N ARG A 288 -49.83 23.69 34.36
CA ARG A 288 -49.99 25.05 34.89
C ARG A 288 -51.32 25.66 34.46
N ARG A 289 -51.63 25.70 33.16
CA ARG A 289 -52.92 26.24 32.66
C ARG A 289 -54.13 25.51 33.24
N ARG A 290 -54.03 24.20 33.48
CA ARG A 290 -55.09 23.41 34.15
C ARG A 290 -55.22 23.77 35.62
N ALA A 291 -54.13 24.05 36.33
CA ALA A 291 -54.15 24.52 37.71
C ALA A 291 -54.80 25.91 37.80
N GLU A 292 -54.36 26.87 36.99
CA GLU A 292 -54.92 28.22 36.91
C GLU A 292 -56.43 28.19 36.64
N LYS A 293 -56.88 27.38 35.66
CA LYS A 293 -58.31 27.23 35.37
C LYS A 293 -59.10 26.66 36.56
N ARG A 294 -58.53 25.71 37.31
CA ARG A 294 -59.16 25.16 38.52
C ARG A 294 -59.28 26.23 39.61
N GLU A 295 -58.26 27.06 39.78
CA GLU A 295 -58.26 28.17 40.73
C GLU A 295 -59.29 29.26 40.36
N GLN A 296 -59.34 29.65 39.07
CA GLN A 296 -60.35 30.57 38.56
C GLN A 296 -61.78 30.08 38.80
N LEU A 297 -62.03 28.79 38.57
CA LEU A 297 -63.33 28.17 38.84
C LEU A 297 -63.64 28.18 40.35
N ARG A 298 -62.66 27.85 41.22
CA ARG A 298 -62.85 27.93 42.68
C ARG A 298 -63.22 29.34 43.13
N ALA A 299 -62.52 30.36 42.63
CA ALA A 299 -62.80 31.76 42.95
C ALA A 299 -64.19 32.19 42.45
N LYS A 300 -64.57 31.81 41.22
CA LYS A 300 -65.88 32.16 40.64
C LYS A 300 -67.06 31.60 41.43
N TYR A 301 -66.92 30.42 42.02
CA TYR A 301 -67.99 29.71 42.70
C TYR A 301 -67.84 29.70 44.24
N ASN A 302 -66.93 30.50 44.82
CA ASN A 302 -66.66 30.58 46.27
C ASN A 302 -66.48 29.20 46.95
N ILE A 303 -65.78 28.28 46.28
CA ILE A 303 -65.55 26.93 46.80
C ILE A 303 -64.37 26.98 47.76
N ALA A 304 -64.62 26.83 49.06
CA ALA A 304 -63.58 26.81 50.10
C ALA A 304 -62.65 25.61 49.93
N THR A 305 -61.35 25.83 50.12
CA THR A 305 -60.34 24.77 50.04
C THR A 305 -60.42 23.93 51.32
N THR A 306 -61.01 22.75 51.27
CA THR A 306 -60.85 21.77 52.36
C THR A 306 -59.40 21.26 52.30
N ALA A 307 -58.54 21.81 53.16
CA ALA A 307 -57.20 21.28 53.39
C ALA A 307 -57.33 19.91 54.09
N SER A 308 -56.74 18.89 53.49
CA SER A 308 -56.42 17.61 54.13
C SER A 308 -54.98 17.26 53.85
#